data_AF-A0A3L5TSK0-F1
#
_entry.id   AF-A0A3L5TSK0-F1
#
_cell.length_a   1.000
_cell.length_b   1.000
_cell.length_c   1.000
_cell.angle_alpha   90.00
_cell.angle_beta   90.00
_cell.angle_gamma   90.00
#
_symmetry.space_group_name_H-M   'P 1'
#
loop_
_entity.id
_entity.type
_entity.pdbx_description
1 polymer ?
#
loop_
_entity_poly.entity_id
_entity_poly.type
_entity_poly.pdbx_seq_one_letter_code
_entity_poly.pdbx_strand_id
1 'polypeptide(L)'
;MTVLQKVRNASSTSYSVFQTFIVRKLLLLFSVFIGSLALHQINQDMDTEWLLFKKAYNKAYENGSEDYLRRSIWEKNVKYIEHHNLAADRGEHSYWLGMNPLADMSTDEVIETMTGKLIHGNTSKGSTFLPPNNVEIPSEVDWRQKGYVTPVKDQGRCGSCWAFSAIGSLEGQQFRKTGKLVSLSEQNLMDCSSKY
;
A
#
# COMPACT_ATOMS: atom_id res chain seq x y z
N MET A 1 -3.74 22.62 80.73
CA MET A 1 -4.53 22.88 79.51
C MET A 1 -3.72 22.50 78.25
N THR A 2 -3.14 21.28 78.21
CA THR A 2 -2.05 20.98 77.24
C THR A 2 -2.15 19.59 76.58
N VAL A 3 -3.00 18.69 77.10
CA VAL A 3 -3.16 17.33 76.55
C VAL A 3 -4.25 17.25 75.47
N LEU A 4 -5.35 17.97 75.63
CA LEU A 4 -6.48 17.95 74.67
C LEU A 4 -6.17 18.61 73.32
N GLN A 5 -5.24 19.57 73.29
CA GLN A 5 -4.83 20.25 72.06
C GLN A 5 -3.93 19.37 71.17
N LYS A 6 -3.19 18.44 71.78
CA LYS A 6 -2.29 17.52 71.08
C LYS A 6 -3.05 16.40 70.35
N VAL A 7 -4.16 15.93 70.92
CA VAL A 7 -5.03 14.91 70.29
C VAL A 7 -5.82 15.49 69.12
N ARG A 8 -6.30 16.75 69.23
CA ARG A 8 -7.05 17.43 68.17
C ARG A 8 -6.20 17.75 66.93
N ASN A 9 -4.91 18.04 67.11
CA ASN A 9 -3.97 18.27 66.01
C ASN A 9 -3.52 16.96 65.33
N ALA A 10 -3.46 15.84 66.06
CA ALA A 10 -3.14 14.54 65.49
C ALA A 10 -4.25 14.01 64.57
N SER A 11 -5.51 14.22 64.93
CA SER A 11 -6.65 13.84 64.09
C SER A 11 -6.75 14.69 62.82
N SER A 12 -6.62 16.03 62.92
CA SER A 12 -6.68 16.92 61.75
C SER A 12 -5.58 16.65 60.73
N THR A 13 -4.37 16.32 61.19
CA THR A 13 -3.24 15.97 60.31
C THR A 13 -3.49 14.63 59.60
N SER A 14 -4.02 13.64 60.32
CA SER A 14 -4.37 12.33 59.74
C SER A 14 -5.46 12.43 58.67
N TYR A 15 -6.51 13.23 58.91
CA TYR A 15 -7.55 13.49 57.91
C TYR A 15 -7.00 14.20 56.67
N SER A 16 -6.12 15.19 56.84
CA SER A 16 -5.49 15.90 55.72
C SER A 16 -4.60 14.99 54.87
N VAL A 17 -3.85 14.07 55.50
CA VAL A 17 -2.99 13.09 54.79
C VAL A 17 -3.83 12.05 54.05
N PHE A 18 -4.91 11.57 54.67
CA PHE A 18 -5.83 10.62 54.04
C PHE A 18 -6.57 11.25 52.85
N GLN A 19 -7.02 12.51 52.98
CA GLN A 19 -7.71 13.24 51.93
C GLN A 19 -6.80 13.54 50.74
N THR A 20 -5.55 13.93 50.98
CA THR A 20 -4.54 14.13 49.91
C THR A 20 -4.19 12.83 49.20
N PHE A 21 -4.16 11.70 49.91
CA PHE A 21 -3.93 10.38 49.32
C PHE A 21 -5.09 9.93 48.41
N ILE A 22 -6.35 10.17 48.82
CA ILE A 22 -7.53 9.88 48.00
C ILE A 22 -7.55 10.77 46.75
N VAL A 23 -7.32 12.08 46.89
CA VAL A 23 -7.31 13.02 45.76
C VAL A 23 -6.22 12.64 44.75
N ARG A 24 -5.01 12.27 45.20
CA ARG A 24 -3.94 11.80 44.30
C ARG A 24 -4.30 10.51 43.56
N LYS A 25 -4.94 9.54 44.23
CA LYS A 25 -5.42 8.31 43.57
C LYS A 25 -6.51 8.59 42.55
N LEU A 26 -7.47 9.46 42.87
CA LEU A 26 -8.52 9.87 41.94
C LEU A 26 -7.95 10.61 40.72
N LEU A 27 -6.97 11.50 40.93
CA LEU A 27 -6.27 12.19 39.83
C LEU A 27 -5.49 11.23 38.93
N LEU A 28 -4.81 10.24 39.52
CA LEU A 28 -4.09 9.21 38.75
C LEU A 28 -5.07 8.35 37.93
N LEU A 29 -6.17 7.89 38.51
CA LEU A 29 -7.19 7.12 37.80
C LEU A 29 -7.85 7.93 36.67
N PHE A 30 -8.12 9.22 36.90
CA PHE A 30 -8.66 10.12 35.89
C PHE A 30 -7.66 10.36 34.74
N SER A 31 -6.36 10.51 35.04
CA SER A 31 -5.32 10.64 34.00
C SER A 31 -5.15 9.38 33.15
N VAL A 32 -5.28 8.18 33.73
CA VAL A 32 -5.26 6.91 33.00
C VAL A 32 -6.48 6.79 32.08
N PHE A 33 -7.65 7.19 32.58
CA PHE A 33 -8.90 7.18 31.80
C PHE A 33 -8.85 8.16 30.62
N ILE A 34 -8.38 9.39 30.83
CA ILE A 34 -8.16 10.37 29.75
C ILE A 34 -7.13 9.86 28.74
N GLY A 35 -6.02 9.27 29.22
CA GLY A 35 -5.02 8.67 28.33
C GLY A 35 -5.60 7.57 27.44
N SER A 36 -6.46 6.71 27.99
CA SER A 36 -7.14 5.67 27.21
C SER A 36 -8.16 6.23 26.20
N LEU A 37 -8.89 7.29 26.55
CA LEU A 37 -9.82 7.97 25.64
C LEU A 37 -9.09 8.69 24.50
N ALA A 38 -7.98 9.36 24.79
CA ALA A 38 -7.16 10.03 23.78
C ALA A 38 -6.54 9.03 22.79
N LEU A 39 -6.05 7.88 23.27
CA LEU A 39 -5.57 6.80 22.42
C LEU A 39 -6.69 6.18 21.56
N HIS A 40 -7.92 6.12 22.08
CA HIS A 40 -9.08 5.63 21.33
C HIS A 40 -9.49 6.59 20.21
N GLN A 41 -9.47 7.90 20.47
CA GLN A 41 -9.83 8.93 19.49
C GLN A 41 -8.88 8.94 18.27
N ILE A 42 -7.59 8.67 18.48
CA ILE A 42 -6.58 8.61 17.41
C ILE A 42 -6.85 7.45 16.43
N ASN A 43 -7.56 6.39 16.85
CA ASN A 43 -7.82 5.22 16.02
C ASN A 43 -9.13 5.30 15.21
N GLN A 44 -9.99 6.29 15.50
CA GLN A 44 -11.26 6.53 14.81
C GLN A 44 -11.13 7.47 13.59
N ASP A 45 -9.97 8.09 13.40
CA ASP A 45 -9.77 9.19 12.45
C ASP A 45 -9.96 8.79 10.97
N MET A 46 -9.83 7.50 10.65
CA MET A 46 -9.81 7.02 9.26
C MET A 46 -10.93 6.01 8.92
N ASP A 47 -11.97 5.91 9.77
CA ASP A 47 -13.10 5.00 9.54
C ASP A 47 -13.82 5.32 8.22
N THR A 48 -14.04 6.60 7.95
CA THR A 48 -14.76 7.07 6.75
C THR A 48 -13.95 6.80 5.49
N GLU A 49 -12.66 7.09 5.53
CA GLU A 49 -11.69 6.93 4.46
C GLU A 49 -11.51 5.44 4.13
N TRP A 50 -11.48 4.58 5.14
CA TRP A 50 -11.45 3.13 4.95
C TRP A 50 -12.71 2.64 4.22
N LEU A 51 -13.90 3.10 4.63
CA LEU A 51 -15.15 2.75 3.96
C LEU A 51 -15.19 3.27 2.51
N LEU A 52 -14.69 4.47 2.26
CA LEU A 52 -14.60 5.04 0.92
C LEU A 52 -13.60 4.27 0.04
N PHE A 53 -12.45 3.89 0.57
CA PHE A 53 -11.48 3.04 -0.11
C PHE A 53 -12.10 1.70 -0.51
N LYS A 54 -12.75 1.01 0.44
CA LYS A 54 -13.42 -0.27 0.17
C LYS A 54 -14.48 -0.12 -0.92
N LYS A 55 -15.27 0.95 -0.86
CA LYS A 55 -16.30 1.24 -1.87
C LYS A 55 -15.69 1.54 -3.24
N ALA A 56 -14.63 2.35 -3.30
CA ALA A 56 -13.99 2.79 -4.54
C ALA A 56 -13.37 1.61 -5.31
N TYR A 57 -12.81 0.64 -4.59
CA TYR A 57 -12.12 -0.51 -5.20
C TYR A 57 -12.85 -1.84 -5.00
N ASN A 58 -14.14 -1.77 -4.65
CA ASN A 58 -15.02 -2.93 -4.45
C ASN A 58 -14.39 -4.02 -3.55
N LYS A 59 -13.79 -3.59 -2.43
CA LYS A 59 -13.16 -4.50 -1.46
C LYS A 59 -14.20 -5.12 -0.54
N ALA A 60 -14.13 -6.44 -0.44
CA ALA A 60 -14.87 -7.23 0.53
C ALA A 60 -13.90 -8.23 1.16
N TYR A 61 -14.02 -8.42 2.47
CA TYR A 61 -13.17 -9.30 3.26
C TYR A 61 -14.03 -10.33 3.99
N GLU A 62 -13.51 -11.54 4.18
CA GLU A 62 -14.28 -12.69 4.61
C GLU A 62 -14.79 -12.55 6.06
N ASN A 63 -13.99 -11.92 6.91
CA ASN A 63 -14.27 -11.78 8.33
C ASN A 63 -13.62 -10.53 8.93
N GLY A 64 -14.01 -10.20 10.17
CA GLY A 64 -13.52 -9.02 10.87
C GLY A 64 -12.01 -9.02 11.14
N SER A 65 -11.39 -10.19 11.29
CA SER A 65 -9.94 -10.29 11.46
C SER A 65 -9.18 -9.93 10.18
N GLU A 66 -9.69 -10.36 9.02
CA GLU A 66 -9.14 -9.95 7.72
C GLU A 66 -9.36 -8.45 7.48
N ASP A 67 -10.57 -7.92 7.68
CA ASP A 67 -10.85 -6.48 7.51
C ASP A 67 -9.90 -5.63 8.38
N TYR A 68 -9.68 -6.03 9.64
CA TYR A 68 -8.75 -5.38 10.55
C TYR A 68 -7.29 -5.44 10.06
N LEU A 69 -6.83 -6.60 9.60
CA LEU A 69 -5.48 -6.75 9.04
C LEU A 69 -5.28 -5.86 7.80
N ARG A 70 -6.24 -5.90 6.87
CA ARG A 70 -6.22 -5.15 5.61
C ARG A 70 -6.24 -3.66 5.86
N ARG A 71 -7.09 -3.20 6.79
CA ARG A 71 -7.10 -1.82 7.26
C ARG A 71 -5.74 -1.41 7.85
N SER A 72 -5.12 -2.23 8.68
CA SER A 72 -3.81 -1.91 9.28
C SER A 72 -2.72 -1.74 8.22
N ILE A 73 -2.72 -2.55 7.16
CA ILE A 73 -1.81 -2.40 6.02
C ILE A 73 -2.12 -1.11 5.26
N TRP A 74 -3.41 -0.86 5.00
CA TRP A 74 -3.87 0.34 4.33
C TRP A 74 -3.47 1.62 5.06
N GLU A 75 -3.67 1.72 6.37
CA GLU A 75 -3.27 2.90 7.16
C GLU A 75 -1.75 3.13 7.12
N LYS A 76 -0.94 2.07 7.11
CA LYS A 76 0.51 2.18 6.93
C LYS A 76 0.86 2.73 5.55
N ASN A 77 0.19 2.25 4.51
CA ASN A 77 0.40 2.71 3.14
C ASN A 77 -0.09 4.15 2.93
N VAL A 78 -1.18 4.57 3.57
CA VAL A 78 -1.63 5.99 3.57
C VAL A 78 -0.53 6.89 4.11
N LYS A 79 0.02 6.58 5.30
CA LYS A 79 1.11 7.36 5.91
C LYS A 79 2.37 7.36 5.06
N TYR A 80 2.69 6.23 4.43
CA TYR A 80 3.81 6.13 3.50
C TYR A 80 3.63 7.04 2.28
N ILE A 81 2.44 7.05 1.67
CA ILE A 81 2.10 7.93 0.54
C ILE A 81 2.23 9.40 0.95
N GLU A 82 1.69 9.79 2.09
CA GLU A 82 1.76 11.17 2.59
C GLU A 82 3.20 11.62 2.79
N HIS A 83 4.00 10.83 3.50
CA HIS A 83 5.40 11.17 3.76
C HIS A 83 6.23 11.24 2.48
N HIS A 84 6.03 10.31 1.54
CA HIS A 84 6.70 10.30 0.24
C HIS A 84 6.33 11.53 -0.60
N ASN A 85 5.06 11.89 -0.67
CA ASN A 85 4.60 13.03 -1.44
C ASN A 85 5.10 14.36 -0.86
N LEU A 86 5.15 14.50 0.47
CA LEU A 86 5.77 15.66 1.12
C LEU A 86 7.27 15.79 0.78
N ALA A 87 7.97 14.67 0.63
CA ALA A 87 9.37 14.66 0.19
C ALA A 87 9.51 15.00 -1.31
N ALA A 88 8.58 14.51 -2.14
CA ALA A 88 8.49 14.86 -3.55
C ALA A 88 8.27 16.38 -3.75
N ASP A 89 7.40 17.00 -2.96
CA ASP A 89 7.15 18.45 -2.99
C ASP A 89 8.38 19.29 -2.60
N ARG A 90 9.31 18.70 -1.84
CA ARG A 90 10.63 19.30 -1.53
C ARG A 90 11.70 19.00 -2.58
N GLY A 91 11.36 18.30 -3.65
CA GLY A 91 12.29 17.92 -4.73
C GLY A 91 13.18 16.72 -4.40
N GLU A 92 12.89 15.95 -3.33
CA GLU A 92 13.66 14.74 -2.98
C GLU A 92 13.29 13.54 -3.87
N HIS A 93 12.11 13.58 -4.49
CA HIS A 93 11.62 12.58 -5.43
C HIS A 93 11.08 13.25 -6.70
N SER A 94 11.24 12.58 -7.84
CA SER A 94 10.73 13.04 -9.14
C SER A 94 9.33 12.48 -9.48
N TYR A 95 8.68 11.83 -8.52
CA TYR A 95 7.38 11.20 -8.68
C TYR A 95 6.58 11.29 -7.38
N TRP A 96 5.27 11.09 -7.51
CA TRP A 96 4.33 11.05 -6.40
C TRP A 96 3.64 9.69 -6.37
N LEU A 97 3.25 9.28 -5.17
CA LEU A 97 2.43 8.11 -4.94
C LEU A 97 0.95 8.48 -4.86
N GLY A 98 0.11 7.53 -5.24
CA GLY A 98 -1.34 7.67 -5.19
C GLY A 98 -1.98 6.45 -4.57
N MET A 99 -3.10 6.69 -3.90
CA MET A 99 -3.99 5.63 -3.43
C MET A 99 -4.47 4.81 -4.64
N ASN A 100 -4.41 3.48 -4.53
CA ASN A 100 -4.77 2.56 -5.60
C ASN A 100 -5.28 1.23 -5.02
N PRO A 101 -5.83 0.30 -5.83
CA PRO A 101 -6.41 -0.94 -5.34
C PRO A 101 -5.47 -1.85 -4.53
N LEU A 102 -4.15 -1.64 -4.60
CA LEU A 102 -3.13 -2.43 -3.89
C LEU A 102 -2.81 -1.87 -2.50
N ALA A 103 -3.41 -0.74 -2.10
CA ALA A 103 -3.05 -0.07 -0.86
C ALA A 103 -3.36 -0.88 0.41
N ASP A 104 -4.20 -1.92 0.35
CA ASP A 104 -4.46 -2.87 1.44
C ASP A 104 -3.59 -4.13 1.40
N MET A 105 -2.56 -4.15 0.54
CA MET A 105 -1.62 -5.26 0.37
C MET A 105 -0.21 -4.86 0.81
N SER A 106 0.55 -5.82 1.36
CA SER A 106 1.97 -5.60 1.64
C SER A 106 2.80 -5.71 0.35
N THR A 107 4.00 -5.14 0.35
CA THR A 107 4.93 -5.28 -0.78
C THR A 107 5.22 -6.74 -1.11
N ASP A 108 5.45 -7.57 -0.08
CA ASP A 108 5.73 -9.00 -0.26
C ASP A 108 4.51 -9.71 -0.86
N GLU A 109 3.30 -9.40 -0.40
CA GLU A 109 2.07 -9.99 -0.96
C GLU A 109 1.89 -9.64 -2.45
N VAL A 110 2.15 -8.38 -2.82
CA VAL A 110 2.10 -7.95 -4.24
C VAL A 110 3.14 -8.70 -5.06
N ILE A 111 4.37 -8.84 -4.58
CA ILE A 111 5.42 -9.58 -5.27
C ILE A 111 5.03 -11.05 -5.44
N GLU A 112 4.61 -11.70 -4.36
CA GLU A 112 4.29 -13.14 -4.36
C GLU A 112 3.08 -13.48 -5.21
N THR A 113 2.06 -12.62 -5.24
CA THR A 113 0.77 -12.95 -5.88
C THR A 113 0.56 -12.29 -7.24
N MET A 114 1.20 -11.16 -7.51
CA MET A 114 0.95 -10.34 -8.71
C MET A 114 2.20 -10.14 -9.57
N THR A 115 3.31 -10.81 -9.26
CA THR A 115 4.49 -10.81 -10.14
C THR A 115 4.92 -12.22 -10.50
N GLY A 116 5.57 -12.36 -11.65
CA GLY A 116 6.14 -13.63 -12.09
C GLY A 116 7.48 -13.90 -11.43
N LYS A 117 7.79 -15.17 -11.14
CA LYS A 117 9.12 -15.58 -10.69
C LYS A 117 10.15 -15.26 -11.78
N LEU A 118 11.16 -14.46 -11.45
CA LEU A 118 12.30 -14.23 -12.33
C LEU A 118 13.07 -15.55 -12.50
N ILE A 119 12.97 -16.16 -13.68
CA ILE A 119 13.84 -17.30 -14.03
C ILE A 119 15.21 -16.74 -14.37
N HIS A 120 16.12 -16.74 -13.40
CA HIS A 120 17.54 -16.51 -13.66
C HIS A 120 18.12 -17.78 -14.31
N GLY A 121 18.19 -17.75 -15.65
CA GLY A 121 18.79 -18.81 -16.44
C GLY A 121 19.45 -18.21 -17.67
N ASN A 122 20.65 -18.68 -17.99
CA ASN A 122 21.35 -18.29 -19.20
C ASN A 122 20.66 -18.97 -20.41
N THR A 123 19.71 -18.28 -21.03
CA THR A 123 18.94 -18.79 -22.18
C THR A 123 19.16 -17.91 -23.39
N SER A 124 20.39 -17.87 -23.92
CA SER A 124 20.71 -17.22 -25.20
C SER A 124 20.20 -18.03 -26.41
N LYS A 125 18.93 -18.44 -26.40
CA LYS A 125 18.25 -19.01 -27.58
C LYS A 125 17.53 -17.92 -28.39
N GLY A 126 18.17 -16.76 -28.56
CA GLY A 126 17.61 -15.60 -29.27
C GLY A 126 18.64 -14.92 -30.16
N SER A 127 18.19 -14.21 -31.19
CA SER A 127 19.05 -13.40 -32.05
C SER A 127 19.52 -12.14 -31.32
N THR A 128 20.80 -11.80 -31.46
CA THR A 128 21.33 -10.51 -31.01
C THR A 128 20.75 -9.37 -31.85
N PHE A 129 20.37 -8.27 -31.20
CA PHE A 129 19.95 -7.05 -31.90
C PHE A 129 21.11 -6.48 -32.73
N LEU A 130 20.85 -6.20 -34.00
CA LEU A 130 21.80 -5.52 -34.89
C LEU A 130 21.34 -4.07 -35.08
N PRO A 131 22.06 -3.08 -34.53
CA PRO A 131 21.69 -1.69 -34.70
C PRO A 131 21.84 -1.28 -36.18
N PRO A 132 20.87 -0.54 -36.75
CA PRO A 132 21.00 -0.04 -38.10
C PRO A 132 22.05 1.08 -38.17
N ASN A 133 22.83 1.11 -39.25
CA ASN A 133 23.79 2.18 -39.50
C ASN A 133 23.05 3.42 -40.08
N ASN A 134 23.49 4.62 -39.69
CA ASN A 134 23.01 5.90 -40.24
C ASN A 134 21.51 6.17 -40.09
N VAL A 135 20.94 5.84 -38.93
CA VAL A 135 19.53 6.16 -38.62
C VAL A 135 19.48 7.34 -37.65
N GLU A 136 18.74 8.37 -38.03
CA GLU A 136 18.35 9.44 -37.11
C GLU A 136 17.24 8.93 -36.19
N ILE A 137 17.51 8.98 -34.89
CA ILE A 137 16.56 8.54 -33.86
C ILE A 137 15.89 9.80 -33.30
N PRO A 138 14.56 9.87 -33.28
CA PRO A 138 13.86 11.00 -32.67
C PRO A 138 14.13 11.06 -31.16
N SER A 139 14.12 12.27 -30.60
CA SER A 139 14.32 12.49 -29.16
C SER A 139 13.17 11.92 -28.30
N GLU A 140 11.99 11.71 -28.90
CA GLU A 140 10.82 11.16 -28.21
C GLU A 140 10.04 10.23 -29.15
N VAL A 141 9.56 9.11 -28.59
CA VAL A 141 8.64 8.19 -29.28
C VAL A 141 7.55 7.73 -28.31
N ASP A 142 6.30 7.98 -28.68
CA ASP A 142 5.14 7.38 -28.05
C ASP A 142 4.42 6.46 -29.05
N TRP A 143 4.50 5.14 -28.81
CA TRP A 143 3.87 4.13 -29.65
C TRP A 143 2.34 4.11 -29.53
N ARG A 144 1.78 4.65 -28.43
CA ARG A 144 0.32 4.76 -28.24
C ARG A 144 -0.27 5.72 -29.26
N GLN A 145 0.37 6.88 -29.46
CA GLN A 145 -0.03 7.88 -30.46
C GLN A 145 0.05 7.35 -31.90
N LYS A 146 0.84 6.31 -32.12
CA LYS A 146 1.01 5.65 -33.42
C LYS A 146 0.08 4.44 -33.63
N GLY A 147 -0.73 4.07 -32.63
CA GLY A 147 -1.67 2.94 -32.71
C GLY A 147 -1.06 1.55 -32.47
N TYR A 148 0.14 1.47 -31.89
CA TYR A 148 0.86 0.20 -31.68
C TYR A 148 0.53 -0.50 -30.36
N VAL A 149 -0.28 0.13 -29.51
CA VAL A 149 -0.47 -0.28 -28.11
C VAL A 149 -1.95 -0.52 -27.84
N THR A 150 -2.29 -1.72 -27.37
CA THR A 150 -3.63 -2.09 -26.92
C THR A 150 -3.97 -1.42 -25.58
N PRO A 151 -5.26 -1.41 -25.14
CA PRO A 151 -5.61 -0.95 -23.81
C PRO A 151 -4.84 -1.72 -22.72
N VAL A 152 -4.55 -1.04 -21.60
CA VAL A 152 -3.94 -1.68 -20.43
C VAL A 152 -4.85 -2.79 -19.92
N LYS A 153 -4.25 -3.94 -19.60
CA LYS A 153 -4.93 -5.14 -19.08
C LYS A 153 -4.54 -5.38 -17.61
N ASP A 154 -5.28 -6.23 -16.93
CA ASP A 154 -5.04 -6.61 -15.53
C ASP A 154 -4.72 -8.11 -15.43
N GLN A 155 -3.56 -8.44 -14.89
CA GLN A 155 -3.12 -9.82 -14.66
C GLN A 155 -3.72 -10.44 -13.39
N GLY A 156 -4.26 -9.61 -12.49
CA GLY A 156 -4.78 -10.02 -11.18
C GLY A 156 -3.72 -10.68 -10.30
N ARG A 157 -4.17 -11.62 -9.47
CA ARG A 157 -3.33 -12.43 -8.56
C ARG A 157 -2.74 -13.65 -9.27
N CYS A 158 -2.16 -13.42 -10.44
CA CYS A 158 -1.46 -14.43 -11.21
C CYS A 158 -0.07 -13.89 -11.53
N GLY A 159 0.98 -14.71 -11.35
CA GLY A 159 2.37 -14.37 -11.71
C GLY A 159 2.62 -14.38 -13.22
N SER A 160 1.69 -13.88 -14.02
CA SER A 160 1.65 -13.95 -15.48
C SER A 160 2.22 -12.70 -16.17
N CYS A 161 2.83 -11.77 -15.44
CA CYS A 161 3.41 -10.53 -16.00
C CYS A 161 4.35 -10.77 -17.20
N TRP A 162 5.05 -11.91 -17.24
CA TRP A 162 5.91 -12.32 -18.36
C TRP A 162 5.10 -12.55 -19.65
N ALA A 163 3.90 -13.11 -19.54
CA ALA A 163 3.01 -13.36 -20.67
C ALA A 163 2.46 -12.02 -21.22
N PHE A 164 2.02 -11.12 -20.35
CA PHE A 164 1.58 -9.76 -20.73
C PHE A 164 2.69 -8.99 -21.45
N SER A 165 3.94 -9.06 -20.95
CA SER A 165 5.09 -8.40 -21.58
C SER A 165 5.39 -8.96 -22.99
N ALA A 166 5.36 -10.30 -23.13
CA ALA A 166 5.56 -10.95 -24.42
C ALA A 166 4.43 -10.61 -25.42
N ILE A 167 3.18 -10.66 -24.96
CA ILE A 167 2.00 -10.35 -25.78
C ILE A 167 2.01 -8.90 -26.25
N GLY A 168 2.25 -7.92 -25.36
CA GLY A 168 2.30 -6.51 -25.77
C GLY A 168 3.35 -6.23 -26.84
N SER A 169 4.50 -6.91 -26.77
CA SER A 169 5.54 -6.84 -27.79
C SER A 169 5.08 -7.45 -29.14
N LEU A 170 4.40 -8.59 -29.10
CA LEU A 170 3.84 -9.26 -30.29
C LEU A 170 2.70 -8.45 -30.92
N GLU A 171 1.82 -7.85 -30.12
CA GLU A 171 0.74 -6.98 -30.59
C GLU A 171 1.30 -5.79 -31.39
N GLY A 172 2.35 -5.14 -30.88
CA GLY A 172 3.03 -4.05 -31.59
C GLY A 172 3.66 -4.48 -32.93
N GLN A 173 4.31 -5.66 -32.97
CA GLN A 173 4.86 -6.17 -34.23
C GLN A 173 3.77 -6.63 -35.21
N GLN A 174 2.68 -7.19 -34.71
CA GLN A 174 1.52 -7.56 -35.52
C GLN A 174 0.90 -6.32 -36.18
N PHE A 175 0.73 -5.24 -35.42
CA PHE A 175 0.27 -3.96 -35.96
C PHE A 175 1.25 -3.43 -37.02
N ARG A 176 2.56 -3.45 -36.73
CA ARG A 176 3.59 -3.05 -37.70
C ARG A 176 3.49 -3.81 -39.03
N LYS A 177 3.22 -5.11 -38.97
CA LYS A 177 3.20 -5.98 -40.14
C LYS A 177 1.90 -5.89 -40.94
N THR A 178 0.77 -5.72 -40.25
CA THR A 178 -0.57 -5.91 -40.85
C THR A 178 -1.43 -4.65 -40.89
N GLY A 179 -1.04 -3.60 -40.15
CA GLY A 179 -1.85 -2.41 -39.91
C GLY A 179 -3.08 -2.64 -39.02
N LYS A 180 -3.22 -3.84 -38.42
CA LYS A 180 -4.38 -4.19 -37.59
C LYS A 180 -3.92 -4.42 -36.15
N LEU A 181 -4.48 -3.62 -35.23
CA LEU A 181 -4.20 -3.76 -33.81
C LEU A 181 -5.19 -4.76 -33.23
N VAL A 182 -4.69 -5.85 -32.69
CA VAL A 182 -5.50 -6.95 -32.15
C VAL A 182 -4.99 -7.27 -30.76
N SER A 183 -5.90 -7.37 -29.79
CA SER A 183 -5.57 -7.89 -28.46
C SER A 183 -5.34 -9.39 -28.56
N LEU A 184 -4.12 -9.85 -28.27
CA LEU A 184 -3.75 -11.27 -28.25
C LEU A 184 -3.99 -11.89 -26.87
N SER A 185 -3.84 -13.21 -26.76
CA SER A 185 -4.18 -14.01 -25.56
C SER A 185 -2.97 -14.33 -24.71
N GLU A 186 -2.88 -13.72 -23.53
CA GLU A 186 -1.90 -14.07 -22.50
C GLU A 186 -2.13 -15.50 -21.97
N GLN A 187 -3.40 -15.92 -21.86
CA GLN A 187 -3.76 -17.25 -21.37
C GLN A 187 -3.17 -18.36 -22.24
N ASN A 188 -3.08 -18.15 -23.56
CA ASN A 188 -2.45 -19.13 -24.45
C ASN A 188 -0.98 -19.34 -24.10
N LEU A 189 -0.22 -18.29 -23.77
CA LEU A 189 1.17 -18.45 -23.34
C LEU A 189 1.24 -19.18 -21.98
N MET A 190 0.36 -18.82 -21.04
CA MET A 190 0.31 -19.46 -19.73
C MET A 190 0.06 -20.98 -19.83
N ASP A 191 -0.86 -21.40 -20.71
CA ASP A 191 -1.25 -22.80 -20.83
C ASP A 191 -0.28 -23.62 -21.68
N CYS A 192 0.41 -22.99 -22.65
CA CYS A 192 1.10 -23.73 -23.72
C CYS A 192 2.62 -23.48 -23.81
N SER A 193 3.18 -22.47 -23.13
CA SER A 193 4.60 -22.13 -23.23
C SER A 193 5.50 -23.03 -22.36
N SER A 194 5.33 -24.34 -22.49
CA SER A 194 6.13 -25.36 -21.78
C SER A 194 7.05 -26.11 -22.75
N LYS A 195 7.96 -26.92 -22.20
CA LYS A 195 8.77 -27.84 -23.02
C LYS A 195 7.87 -28.97 -23.49
N TYR A 196 7.86 -29.20 -24.80
CA TYR A 196 7.29 -30.38 -25.44
C TYR A 196 8.16 -31.61 -25.17
#